data_AF-A0A9P5X1I5-F1
#
_entry.id   AF-A0A9P5X1I5-F1
#
_cell.length_a   1.000
_cell.length_b   1.000
_cell.length_c   1.000
_cell.angle_alpha   90.00
_cell.angle_beta   90.00
_cell.angle_gamma   90.00
#
_symmetry.space_group_name_H-M   'P 1'
#
loop_
_entity.id
_entity.type
_entity.pdbx_description
1 polymer ?
#
loop_
_entity_poly.entity_id
_entity_poly.type
_entity_poly.pdbx_seq_one_letter_code
_entity_poly.pdbx_strand_id
1 'polypeptide(L)'
;MTAANNPAHDYSMCDSEALLSISTCIMQKMLAAAMPSSSPMTLSTTSVGSNKHGLPDDQSLSHRKKPCTSNSMMCFQCGCTGHLPASCTASTTLAQKPCAALVPNTSSANALQGPDGQQFCFLWSKNSQCTQGSSCNFSHSCTLCCQSNHGATECPSHQ
;
A
#
# COMPACT_ATOMS: atom_id res chain seq x y z
N MET A 1 -46.20 9.36 -22.74
CA MET A 1 -45.11 8.41 -23.02
C MET A 1 -43.90 9.25 -23.39
N THR A 2 -43.04 9.54 -22.42
CA THR A 2 -41.90 10.47 -22.59
C THR A 2 -40.63 9.64 -22.55
N ALA A 3 -39.89 9.61 -23.67
CA ALA A 3 -38.67 8.83 -23.84
C ALA A 3 -37.53 9.36 -22.96
N ALA A 4 -36.84 8.44 -22.28
CA ALA A 4 -35.69 8.74 -21.44
C ALA A 4 -34.48 9.11 -22.29
N ASN A 5 -33.89 10.29 -22.05
CA ASN A 5 -32.59 10.68 -22.60
C ASN A 5 -31.51 9.84 -21.93
N ASN A 6 -30.89 8.94 -22.71
CA ASN A 6 -29.75 8.16 -22.29
C ASN A 6 -28.47 8.96 -22.62
N PRO A 7 -27.71 9.47 -21.63
CA PRO A 7 -26.47 10.16 -21.91
C PRO A 7 -25.46 9.13 -22.41
N ALA A 8 -25.30 9.07 -23.74
CA ALA A 8 -24.20 8.33 -24.34
C ALA A 8 -22.89 8.92 -23.80
N HIS A 9 -22.12 8.10 -23.09
CA HIS A 9 -20.79 8.49 -22.63
C HIS A 9 -19.92 8.80 -23.84
N ASP A 10 -19.54 10.07 -23.99
CA ASP A 10 -18.65 10.52 -25.04
C ASP A 10 -17.21 10.14 -24.67
N TYR A 11 -16.75 9.02 -25.22
CA TYR A 11 -15.37 8.53 -25.04
C TYR A 11 -14.36 9.20 -25.98
N SER A 12 -14.78 10.21 -26.76
CA SER A 12 -13.90 10.88 -27.75
C SER A 12 -12.77 11.70 -27.12
N MET A 13 -12.79 11.89 -25.80
CA MET A 13 -11.74 12.57 -25.04
C MET A 13 -10.72 11.61 -24.40
N CYS A 14 -10.87 10.29 -24.57
CA CYS A 14 -9.85 9.35 -24.11
C CYS A 14 -8.61 9.46 -25.00
N ASP A 15 -7.58 10.11 -24.46
CA ASP A 15 -6.26 10.20 -25.06
C ASP A 15 -5.69 8.79 -25.33
N SER A 16 -5.62 8.43 -26.60
CA SER A 16 -5.13 7.13 -27.06
C SER A 16 -3.67 6.88 -26.66
N GLU A 17 -2.87 7.94 -26.47
CA GLU A 17 -1.48 7.85 -26.06
C GLU A 17 -1.37 7.43 -24.58
N ALA A 18 -2.25 7.96 -23.73
CA ALA A 18 -2.35 7.58 -22.32
C ALA A 18 -2.76 6.11 -22.15
N LEU A 19 -3.69 5.61 -22.97
CA LEU A 19 -4.10 4.20 -22.96
C LEU A 19 -2.97 3.25 -23.37
N LEU A 20 -2.15 3.64 -24.35
CA LEU A 20 -1.00 2.84 -24.80
C LEU A 20 0.08 2.76 -23.71
N SER A 21 0.34 3.88 -23.01
CA SER A 21 1.30 3.95 -21.90
C SER A 21 0.90 3.03 -20.73
N ILE A 22 -0.38 3.03 -20.34
CA ILE A 22 -0.89 2.12 -19.29
C ILE A 22 -0.69 0.65 -19.68
N SER A 23 -0.98 0.30 -20.94
CA SER A 23 -0.88 -1.08 -21.43
C SER A 23 0.57 -1.59 -21.46
N THR A 24 1.52 -0.76 -21.89
CA THR A 24 2.95 -1.14 -21.91
C THR A 24 3.54 -1.32 -20.52
N CYS A 25 3.12 -0.53 -19.53
CA CYS A 25 3.58 -0.64 -18.15
C CYS A 25 3.16 -1.98 -17.51
N ILE A 26 1.96 -2.49 -17.82
CA ILE A 26 1.48 -3.78 -17.30
C ILE A 26 2.31 -4.94 -17.89
N MET A 27 2.62 -4.89 -19.19
CA MET A 27 3.40 -5.95 -19.85
C MET A 27 4.86 -6.01 -19.37
N GLN A 28 5.51 -4.87 -19.12
CA GLN A 28 6.86 -4.85 -18.57
C GLN A 28 6.95 -5.48 -17.17
N LYS A 29 5.93 -5.30 -16.32
CA LYS A 29 5.90 -5.90 -14.99
C LYS A 29 5.78 -7.43 -15.02
N MET A 30 5.12 -8.00 -16.03
CA MET A 30 5.02 -9.46 -16.17
C MET A 30 6.33 -10.10 -16.66
N LEU A 31 7.07 -9.42 -17.55
CA LEU A 31 8.36 -9.92 -18.06
C LEU A 31 9.48 -9.90 -17.00
N ALA A 32 9.46 -8.95 -16.07
CA ALA A 32 10.45 -8.87 -14.98
C ALA A 32 10.33 -10.01 -13.94
N ALA A 33 9.17 -10.67 -13.85
CA ALA A 33 8.94 -11.78 -12.92
C ALA A 33 9.42 -13.15 -13.44
N ALA A 34 9.83 -13.25 -14.71
CA ALA A 34 10.14 -14.53 -15.37
C ALA A 34 11.63 -14.85 -15.51
N MET A 35 12.54 -14.03 -14.97
CA MET A 35 13.98 -14.29 -15.01
C MET A 35 14.43 -15.06 -13.75
N PRO A 36 14.97 -16.30 -13.87
CA PRO A 36 15.55 -17.01 -12.73
C PRO A 36 16.86 -16.32 -12.30
N SER A 37 16.81 -15.68 -11.14
CA SER A 37 17.99 -15.13 -10.46
C SER A 37 18.96 -16.26 -10.11
N SER A 38 20.11 -16.28 -10.79
CA SER A 38 21.23 -17.17 -10.49
C SER A 38 22.05 -16.55 -9.37
N SER A 39 21.80 -17.00 -8.13
CA SER A 39 22.57 -16.57 -6.96
C SER A 39 24.01 -17.12 -6.98
N PRO A 40 25.04 -16.31 -6.65
CA PRO A 40 26.38 -16.81 -6.41
C PRO A 40 26.47 -17.56 -5.07
N MET A 41 27.06 -18.75 -5.11
CA MET A 41 27.33 -19.58 -3.94
C MET A 41 28.36 -18.91 -3.03
N THR A 42 27.98 -18.61 -1.79
CA THR A 42 28.92 -18.24 -0.73
C THR A 42 28.98 -19.40 0.25
N LEU A 43 30.11 -20.11 0.31
CA LEU A 43 30.37 -21.13 1.31
C LEU A 43 30.49 -20.47 2.69
N SER A 44 29.79 -20.99 3.68
CA SER A 44 30.13 -20.78 5.08
C SER A 44 29.74 -21.97 5.95
N THR A 45 30.61 -22.17 6.91
CA THR A 45 31.04 -23.41 7.53
C THR A 45 30.14 -23.83 8.70
N THR A 46 30.15 -25.13 8.97
CA THR A 46 29.45 -25.89 10.01
C THR A 46 29.41 -25.29 11.42
N SER A 47 28.24 -25.35 12.06
CA SER A 47 28.14 -25.68 13.49
C SER A 47 26.84 -26.44 13.80
N VAL A 48 27.02 -27.61 14.40
CA VAL A 48 26.02 -28.62 14.76
C VAL A 48 25.11 -28.09 15.87
N GLY A 49 23.80 -28.18 15.64
CA GLY A 49 22.77 -27.87 16.64
C GLY A 49 21.51 -28.65 16.33
N SER A 50 21.49 -29.92 16.75
CA SER A 50 20.32 -30.78 16.74
C SER A 50 19.13 -30.08 17.39
N ASN A 51 17.97 -30.06 16.73
CA ASN A 51 16.68 -30.34 17.35
C ASN A 51 15.55 -30.57 16.33
N LYS A 52 15.12 -31.85 16.30
CA LYS A 52 13.77 -32.40 16.13
C LYS A 52 12.83 -31.79 15.07
N HIS A 53 12.61 -32.62 14.05
CA HIS A 53 11.42 -32.78 13.21
C HIS A 53 10.09 -32.33 13.84
N GLY A 54 9.38 -31.47 13.12
CA GLY A 54 7.94 -31.21 13.24
C GLY A 54 7.33 -31.05 11.84
N LEU A 55 6.23 -31.76 11.59
CA LEU A 55 5.51 -31.96 10.32
C LEU A 55 4.87 -30.69 9.73
N PRO A 56 4.45 -30.71 8.44
CA PRO A 56 3.65 -29.65 7.84
C PRO A 56 2.17 -29.84 8.18
N ASP A 57 1.55 -28.81 8.76
CA ASP A 57 0.09 -28.77 8.98
C ASP A 57 -0.51 -27.64 8.15
N ASP A 58 -1.25 -28.06 7.12
CA ASP A 58 -2.14 -27.29 6.28
C ASP A 58 -3.36 -26.90 7.12
N GLN A 59 -3.34 -25.72 7.74
CA GLN A 59 -4.55 -25.13 8.31
C GLN A 59 -4.63 -23.64 7.98
N SER A 60 -5.48 -23.37 6.99
CA SER A 60 -6.16 -22.10 6.76
C SER A 60 -6.98 -21.70 8.00
N LEU A 61 -6.29 -21.21 9.03
CA LEU A 61 -6.93 -20.53 10.15
C LEU A 61 -7.11 -19.07 9.77
N SER A 62 -8.33 -18.75 9.35
CA SER A 62 -8.90 -17.41 9.38
C SER A 62 -8.60 -16.78 10.73
N HIS A 63 -7.53 -15.98 10.80
CA HIS A 63 -7.18 -15.18 11.95
C HIS A 63 -8.27 -14.11 12.11
N ARG A 64 -9.31 -14.43 12.88
CA ARG A 64 -10.25 -13.43 13.39
C ARG A 64 -9.44 -12.51 14.29
N LYS A 65 -8.97 -11.40 13.71
CA LYS A 65 -8.28 -10.31 14.39
C LYS A 65 -9.16 -9.87 15.57
N LYS A 66 -8.58 -9.91 16.78
CA LYS A 66 -9.23 -9.42 18.01
C LYS A 66 -9.77 -8.00 17.79
N PRO A 67 -10.97 -7.65 18.29
CA PRO A 67 -11.46 -6.29 18.24
C PRO A 67 -10.56 -5.40 19.11
N CYS A 68 -9.90 -4.44 18.47
CA CYS A 68 -9.02 -3.49 19.13
C CYS A 68 -9.87 -2.41 19.83
N THR A 69 -9.89 -2.40 21.16
CA THR A 69 -10.64 -1.42 21.95
C THR A 69 -9.78 -0.21 22.38
N SER A 70 -10.36 0.97 22.11
CA SER A 70 -10.22 2.21 22.90
C SER A 70 -8.89 2.98 22.87
N ASN A 71 -8.49 3.45 21.69
CA ASN A 71 -8.13 4.85 21.39
C ASN A 71 -7.56 4.87 19.97
N SER A 72 -8.45 5.13 19.02
CA SER A 72 -8.50 4.55 17.69
C SER A 72 -7.43 5.09 16.72
N MET A 73 -6.16 4.80 16.97
CA MET A 73 -5.13 5.05 15.99
C MET A 73 -5.37 4.13 14.78
N MET A 74 -5.72 4.75 13.66
CA MET A 74 -5.88 4.07 12.37
C MET A 74 -4.49 3.73 11.82
N CYS A 75 -4.33 2.52 11.31
CA CYS A 75 -3.18 2.13 10.53
C CYS A 75 -3.28 2.76 9.15
N PHE A 76 -2.37 3.67 8.82
CA PHE A 76 -2.35 4.37 7.53
C PHE A 76 -2.04 3.46 6.33
N GLN A 77 -1.59 2.24 6.60
CA GLN A 77 -1.25 1.27 5.57
C GLN A 77 -2.50 0.49 5.12
N CYS A 78 -3.30 -0.02 6.07
CA CYS A 78 -4.49 -0.82 5.74
C CYS A 78 -5.82 -0.11 5.96
N GLY A 79 -5.85 0.95 6.77
CA GLY A 79 -7.07 1.64 7.20
C GLY A 79 -7.80 1.00 8.39
N CYS A 80 -7.36 -0.16 8.89
CA CYS A 80 -7.91 -0.75 10.11
C CYS A 80 -7.35 -0.06 11.36
N THR A 81 -8.07 -0.14 12.48
CA THR A 81 -7.66 0.45 13.75
C THR A 81 -6.85 -0.53 14.61
N GLY A 82 -6.15 0.00 15.62
CA GLY A 82 -5.54 -0.81 16.67
C GLY A 82 -4.11 -1.29 16.42
N HIS A 83 -3.46 -0.83 15.35
CA HIS A 83 -2.05 -1.07 15.11
C HIS A 83 -1.40 0.06 14.29
N LEU A 84 -0.07 0.10 14.30
CA LEU A 84 0.75 1.04 13.54
C LEU A 84 1.20 0.42 12.21
N PRO A 85 1.63 1.24 11.23
CA PRO A 85 2.16 0.75 9.96
C PRO A 85 3.28 -0.29 10.12
N ALA A 86 4.24 -0.09 11.04
CA ALA A 86 5.33 -1.04 11.27
C ALA A 86 4.86 -2.46 11.66
N SER A 87 3.68 -2.57 12.28
CA SER A 87 3.08 -3.83 12.73
C SER A 87 1.96 -4.32 11.81
N CYS A 88 1.75 -3.65 10.67
CA CYS A 88 0.70 -4.02 9.73
C CYS A 88 1.16 -5.20 8.86
N THR A 89 0.35 -6.25 8.82
CA THR A 89 0.58 -7.42 7.97
C THR A 89 -0.30 -7.42 6.71
N ALA A 90 -1.10 -6.37 6.51
CA ALA A 90 -1.96 -6.29 5.35
C ALA A 90 -1.14 -5.95 4.10
N SER A 91 -1.38 -6.69 3.01
CA SER A 91 -0.81 -6.39 1.69
C SER A 91 -1.66 -5.39 0.89
N THR A 92 -2.94 -5.25 1.27
CA THR A 92 -3.91 -4.38 0.59
C THR A 92 -4.61 -3.45 1.57
N THR A 93 -4.93 -2.25 1.08
CA THR A 93 -5.73 -1.25 1.78
C THR A 93 -7.21 -1.62 1.71
N LEU A 94 -8.05 -0.99 2.53
CA LEU A 94 -9.51 -1.11 2.42
C LEU A 94 -10.05 -0.75 1.03
N ALA A 95 -9.33 0.09 0.27
CA ALA A 95 -9.65 0.44 -1.11
C ALA A 95 -9.23 -0.63 -2.14
N GLN A 96 -8.83 -1.83 -1.70
CA GLN A 96 -8.26 -2.91 -2.52
C GLN A 96 -7.00 -2.48 -3.32
N LYS A 97 -6.32 -1.42 -2.88
CA LYS A 97 -5.04 -0.98 -3.45
C LYS A 97 -3.88 -1.64 -2.71
N PRO A 98 -2.70 -1.81 -3.32
CA PRO A 98 -1.52 -2.25 -2.59
C PRO A 98 -1.18 -1.27 -1.47
N CYS A 99 -0.85 -1.79 -0.30
CA CYS A 99 -0.36 -1.00 0.81
C CYS A 99 0.92 -0.24 0.45
N ALA A 100 1.06 0.99 0.92
CA ALA A 100 2.32 1.72 0.85
C ALA A 100 3.44 0.92 1.56
N ALA A 101 4.64 0.90 0.98
CA ALA A 101 5.78 0.21 1.57
C ALA A 101 6.31 0.99 2.78
N LEU A 102 6.91 0.30 3.75
CA LEU A 102 7.68 0.98 4.80
C LEU A 102 9.01 1.44 4.22
N VAL A 103 9.42 2.65 4.57
CA VAL A 103 10.71 3.19 4.13
C VAL A 103 11.82 2.54 4.97
N PRO A 104 12.82 1.87 4.37
CA PRO A 104 13.94 1.33 5.12
C PRO A 104 14.86 2.45 5.64
N ASN A 105 15.59 2.19 6.73
CA ASN A 105 16.65 3.06 7.25
C ASN A 105 16.23 4.50 7.60
N THR A 106 14.97 4.74 7.98
CA THR A 106 14.55 6.04 8.52
C THR A 106 14.55 6.04 10.04
N SER A 107 14.53 7.24 10.63
CA SER A 107 14.37 7.41 12.07
C SER A 107 13.02 6.90 12.60
N SER A 108 12.00 6.80 11.74
CA SER A 108 10.68 6.29 12.08
C SER A 108 10.41 4.94 11.43
N ALA A 109 10.17 3.92 12.25
CA ALA A 109 9.73 2.60 11.79
C ALA A 109 8.35 2.62 11.11
N ASN A 110 7.58 3.72 11.26
CA ASN A 110 6.23 3.87 10.71
C ASN A 110 6.20 4.77 9.46
N ALA A 111 7.37 5.17 8.94
CA ALA A 111 7.45 5.97 7.72
C ALA A 111 7.00 5.13 6.52
N LEU A 112 6.02 5.66 5.77
CA LEU A 112 5.49 5.03 4.57
C LEU A 112 6.06 5.72 3.32
N GLN A 113 6.32 4.93 2.29
CA GLN A 113 6.81 5.37 0.99
C GLN A 113 5.68 5.38 -0.03
N GLY A 114 5.56 6.51 -0.73
CA GLY A 114 4.65 6.68 -1.86
C GLY A 114 5.15 5.97 -3.12
N PRO A 115 4.29 5.86 -4.14
CA PRO A 115 4.64 5.26 -5.43
C PRO A 115 5.72 6.05 -6.20
N ASP A 116 5.89 7.32 -5.87
CA ASP A 116 6.93 8.23 -6.35
C ASP A 116 8.28 8.05 -5.63
N GLY A 117 8.35 7.17 -4.63
CA GLY A 117 9.54 6.96 -3.80
C GLY A 117 9.70 8.00 -2.69
N GLN A 118 8.84 9.01 -2.60
CA GLN A 118 8.87 10.01 -1.52
C GLN A 118 8.21 9.45 -0.26
N GLN A 119 8.63 9.93 0.91
CA GLN A 119 7.96 9.54 2.15
C GLN A 119 6.67 10.36 2.31
N PHE A 120 5.61 9.72 2.83
CA PHE A 120 4.38 10.43 3.13
C PHE A 120 4.54 11.34 4.34
N CYS A 121 3.96 12.54 4.26
CA CYS A 121 3.83 13.39 5.43
C CYS A 121 2.82 12.77 6.39
N PHE A 122 3.29 12.29 7.54
CA PHE A 122 2.44 11.62 8.51
C PHE A 122 1.32 12.52 9.05
N LEU A 123 1.64 13.78 9.37
CA LEU A 123 0.66 14.72 9.91
C LEU A 123 -0.44 14.97 8.87
N TRP A 124 -0.05 15.35 7.65
CA TRP A 124 -0.99 15.55 6.55
C TRP A 124 -1.83 14.31 6.25
N SER A 125 -1.19 13.13 6.21
CA SER A 125 -1.90 11.87 5.96
C SER A 125 -2.91 11.54 7.05
N LYS A 126 -2.74 12.06 8.27
CA LYS A 126 -3.66 11.83 9.38
C LYS A 126 -4.85 12.79 9.37
N ASN A 127 -4.63 14.07 9.14
CA ASN A 127 -5.65 15.10 9.38
C ASN A 127 -5.79 16.11 8.23
N SER A 128 -5.22 15.83 7.06
CA SER A 128 -5.19 16.73 5.90
C SER A 128 -4.48 18.07 6.18
N GLN A 129 -3.71 18.17 7.28
CA GLN A 129 -3.05 19.40 7.72
C GLN A 129 -1.56 19.16 7.91
N CYS A 130 -0.74 20.05 7.33
CA CYS A 130 0.69 20.06 7.55
C CYS A 130 1.12 21.44 8.05
N THR A 131 1.76 21.49 9.21
CA THR A 131 2.28 22.74 9.77
C THR A 131 3.37 23.38 8.92
N GLN A 132 4.07 22.59 8.10
CA GLN A 132 5.09 23.06 7.17
C GLN A 132 4.49 23.57 5.84
N GLY A 133 3.19 23.36 5.58
CA GLY A 133 2.54 23.78 4.34
C GLY A 133 3.29 23.29 3.09
N SER A 134 3.47 24.17 2.10
CA SER A 134 4.17 23.88 0.85
C SER A 134 5.69 23.68 0.99
N SER A 135 6.27 24.00 2.16
CA SER A 135 7.70 23.77 2.44
C SER A 135 7.99 22.37 3.02
N CYS A 136 6.96 21.54 3.15
CA CYS A 136 7.12 20.17 3.61
C CYS A 136 7.92 19.34 2.59
N ASN A 137 9.00 18.69 3.03
CA ASN A 137 9.81 17.79 2.18
C ASN A 137 9.14 16.44 1.89
N PHE A 138 7.94 16.21 2.43
CA PHE A 138 7.22 14.93 2.33
C PHE A 138 5.96 15.06 1.47
N SER A 139 5.55 13.96 0.85
CA SER A 139 4.38 13.95 -0.03
C SER A 139 3.09 14.17 0.76
N HIS A 140 2.29 15.15 0.32
CA HIS A 140 0.94 15.44 0.81
C HIS A 140 -0.10 14.69 -0.01
N SER A 141 -0.12 13.37 0.16
CA SER A 141 -1.02 12.47 -0.56
C SER A 141 -1.60 11.42 0.38
N CYS A 142 -2.85 11.03 0.16
CA CYS A 142 -3.57 10.06 0.98
C CYS A 142 -2.89 8.69 0.86
N THR A 143 -2.51 8.07 1.97
CA THR A 143 -1.85 6.75 1.93
C THR A 143 -2.76 5.61 1.44
N LEU A 144 -4.09 5.80 1.48
CA LEU A 144 -5.07 4.78 1.08
C LEU A 144 -5.42 4.83 -0.41
N CYS A 145 -5.58 6.04 -0.96
CA CYS A 145 -6.04 6.24 -2.33
C CYS A 145 -5.06 7.01 -3.24
N CYS A 146 -3.99 7.58 -2.67
CA CYS A 146 -2.95 8.41 -3.30
C CYS A 146 -3.42 9.78 -3.82
N GLN A 147 -4.59 10.29 -3.39
CA GLN A 147 -5.07 11.62 -3.75
C GLN A 147 -4.53 12.70 -2.80
N SER A 148 -4.25 13.89 -3.29
CA SER A 148 -3.70 15.01 -2.52
C SER A 148 -4.76 15.97 -1.94
N ASN A 149 -6.05 15.61 -2.02
CA ASN A 149 -7.13 16.46 -1.52
C ASN A 149 -7.54 16.15 -0.06
N HIS A 150 -7.14 15.00 0.49
CA HIS A 150 -7.53 14.57 1.83
C HIS A 150 -6.50 13.62 2.45
N GLY A 151 -6.44 13.56 3.77
CA GLY A 151 -5.72 12.56 4.54
C GLY A 151 -6.50 11.25 4.65
N ALA A 152 -5.82 10.17 5.05
CA ALA A 152 -6.37 8.83 5.18
C ALA A 152 -7.63 8.73 6.07
N THR A 153 -7.74 9.58 7.10
CA THR A 153 -8.91 9.59 7.99
C THR A 153 -10.17 10.12 7.31
N GLU A 154 -10.04 10.96 6.29
CA GLU A 154 -11.15 11.52 5.51
C GLU A 154 -11.28 10.85 4.13
N CYS A 155 -10.61 9.70 3.94
CA CYS A 155 -10.62 9.00 2.66
C CYS A 155 -12.01 8.41 2.37
N PRO A 156 -12.65 8.73 1.23
CA PRO A 156 -13.95 8.17 0.87
C PRO A 156 -13.95 6.64 0.76
N SER A 157 -12.79 6.03 0.45
CA SER A 157 -12.63 4.58 0.40
C SER A 157 -12.55 3.90 1.78
N HIS A 158 -12.66 4.67 2.86
CA HIS A 158 -12.66 4.18 4.24
C HIS A 158 -14.07 4.04 4.84
N GLN A 159 -15.07 4.73 4.27
CA GLN A 159 -16.48 4.68 4.71
C GLN A 159 -17.23 3.52 4.05
#